data_AF-A0A9P3PYI5-F1
#
_entry.id   AF-A0A9P3PYI5-F1
#
_cell.length_a   1.000
_cell.length_b   1.000
_cell.length_c   1.000
_cell.angle_alpha   90.00
_cell.angle_beta   90.00
_cell.angle_gamma   90.00
#
_symmetry.space_group_name_H-M   'P 1'
#
loop_
_entity.id
_entity.type
_entity.pdbx_description
1 polymer ?
#
loop_
_entity_poly.entity_id
_entity_poly.type
_entity_poly.pdbx_seq_one_letter_code
_entity_poly.pdbx_strand_id
1 'polypeptide(L)'
;MCPGAVLRTFGTPFIYTPAIPTPPPQTRAPKPSKVSQESLEKARAFIQKVPAKRSLGETLLDIQRENLEALRSKATEELAIKKRGQLIEELKLSIWSREEYIEKISELESPRKCQKRAYSPEWDMGRMDNDFNF
;
A
#
# COMPACT_ATOMS: atom_id res chain seq x y z
N MET A 1 -4.72 -79.21 -6.42
CA MET A 1 -4.94 -79.91 -7.70
C MET A 1 -6.14 -79.27 -8.39
N CYS A 2 -5.96 -78.67 -9.57
CA CYS A 2 -7.07 -78.21 -10.42
C CYS A 2 -7.44 -79.32 -11.41
N PRO A 3 -8.72 -79.46 -11.76
CA PRO A 3 -9.20 -78.95 -13.05
C PRO A 3 -10.59 -78.28 -12.88
N GLY A 4 -11.00 -77.26 -13.62
CA GLY A 4 -10.92 -77.07 -15.06
C GLY A 4 -12.32 -77.28 -15.64
N ALA A 5 -13.11 -76.21 -15.79
CA ALA A 5 -14.25 -76.16 -16.71
C ALA A 5 -14.63 -74.69 -16.99
N VAL A 6 -14.20 -74.22 -18.15
CA VAL A 6 -14.74 -73.03 -18.81
C VAL A 6 -16.08 -73.43 -19.41
N LEU A 7 -17.17 -72.73 -19.07
CA LEU A 7 -18.32 -72.67 -19.96
C LEU A 7 -18.81 -71.22 -20.11
N ARG A 8 -18.84 -70.83 -21.38
CA ARG A 8 -19.13 -69.52 -21.94
C ARG A 8 -20.55 -69.05 -21.58
N THR A 9 -20.68 -67.79 -21.21
CA THR A 9 -21.91 -67.03 -21.46
C THR A 9 -21.56 -65.78 -22.24
N PHE A 10 -22.05 -65.74 -23.48
CA PHE A 10 -22.08 -64.56 -24.32
C PHE A 10 -23.03 -63.53 -23.71
N GLY A 11 -22.55 -62.30 -23.51
CA GLY A 11 -23.35 -61.17 -23.07
C GLY A 11 -22.45 -59.95 -22.99
N THR A 12 -22.67 -59.01 -23.91
CA THR A 12 -22.00 -57.72 -24.01
C THR A 12 -21.83 -57.01 -22.66
N PRO A 13 -20.68 -56.36 -22.36
CA PRO A 13 -20.59 -55.51 -21.18
C PRO A 13 -21.59 -54.37 -21.33
N PHE A 14 -22.58 -54.34 -20.45
CA PHE A 14 -23.50 -53.21 -20.34
C PHE A 14 -22.71 -52.03 -19.76
N ILE A 15 -22.20 -51.18 -20.65
CA ILE A 15 -21.60 -49.90 -20.25
C ILE A 15 -22.75 -48.98 -19.84
N TYR A 16 -22.94 -48.82 -18.53
CA TYR A 16 -23.79 -47.78 -17.99
C TYR A 16 -23.07 -46.43 -18.16
N THR A 17 -23.38 -45.75 -19.26
CA THR A 17 -23.07 -44.32 -19.40
C THR A 17 -24.19 -43.56 -18.70
N PRO A 18 -23.96 -42.85 -17.59
CA PRO A 18 -24.98 -41.97 -17.04
C PRO A 18 -25.26 -40.88 -18.08
N ALA A 19 -26.53 -40.77 -18.50
CA ALA A 19 -26.96 -39.67 -19.34
C ALA A 19 -26.74 -38.37 -18.57
N ILE A 20 -25.78 -37.56 -19.02
CA ILE A 20 -25.57 -36.20 -18.51
C ILE A 20 -26.86 -35.42 -18.84
N PRO A 21 -27.61 -34.91 -17.86
CA PRO A 21 -28.76 -34.08 -18.14
C PRO A 21 -28.30 -32.84 -18.90
N THR A 22 -28.77 -32.68 -20.13
CA THR A 22 -28.61 -31.45 -20.92
C THR A 22 -29.12 -30.26 -20.10
N PRO A 23 -28.34 -29.17 -19.94
CA PRO A 23 -28.82 -27.99 -19.26
C PRO A 23 -30.06 -27.44 -19.98
N PRO A 24 -31.09 -26.97 -19.26
CA PRO A 24 -32.27 -26.40 -19.88
C PRO A 24 -31.89 -25.22 -20.79
N PRO A 25 -32.66 -24.97 -21.86
CA PRO A 25 -32.40 -23.85 -22.76
C PRO A 25 -32.33 -22.56 -21.96
N GLN A 26 -31.21 -21.85 -22.05
CA GLN A 26 -31.03 -20.56 -21.41
C GLN A 26 -32.10 -19.60 -21.93
N THR A 27 -33.12 -19.34 -21.10
CA THR A 27 -34.11 -18.30 -21.38
C THR A 27 -33.36 -16.97 -21.41
N ARG A 28 -33.25 -16.39 -22.61
CA ARG A 28 -32.68 -15.05 -22.76
C ARG A 28 -33.49 -14.09 -21.90
N ALA A 29 -32.82 -13.37 -21.02
CA ALA A 29 -33.47 -12.36 -20.20
C ALA A 29 -34.23 -11.36 -21.09
N PRO A 30 -35.41 -10.90 -20.66
CA PRO A 30 -36.17 -9.91 -21.41
C PRO A 30 -35.33 -8.65 -21.62
N LYS A 31 -35.45 -8.05 -22.80
CA LYS A 31 -34.74 -6.80 -23.14
C LYS A 31 -35.15 -5.72 -22.14
N PRO A 32 -34.19 -4.98 -21.54
CA PRO A 32 -34.53 -3.91 -20.63
C PRO A 32 -35.38 -2.85 -21.35
N SER A 33 -36.38 -2.32 -20.65
CA SER A 33 -37.21 -1.24 -21.20
C SER A 33 -36.37 0.04 -21.32
N LYS A 34 -36.72 0.93 -22.26
CA LYS A 34 -36.05 2.23 -22.43
C LYS A 34 -36.03 3.04 -21.12
N VAL A 35 -37.13 3.01 -20.36
CA VAL A 35 -37.26 3.66 -19.06
C VAL A 35 -36.28 3.08 -18.02
N SER A 36 -36.09 1.76 -18.02
CA SER A 36 -35.11 1.11 -17.14
C SER A 36 -33.68 1.53 -17.51
N GLN A 37 -33.38 1.60 -18.81
CA GLN A 37 -32.06 2.01 -19.28
C GLN A 37 -31.74 3.47 -18.95
N GLU A 38 -32.68 4.40 -19.17
CA GLU A 38 -32.53 5.81 -18.79
C GLU A 38 -32.35 5.98 -17.27
N SER A 39 -33.04 5.17 -16.47
CA SER A 39 -32.90 5.20 -15.01
C SER A 39 -31.51 4.75 -14.57
N LEU A 40 -30.97 3.71 -15.19
CA LEU A 40 -29.60 3.23 -14.94
C LEU A 40 -28.55 4.25 -15.38
N GLU A 41 -28.74 4.92 -16.51
CA GLU A 41 -27.85 5.97 -17.00
C GLU A 41 -27.84 7.18 -16.05
N LYS A 42 -29.02 7.62 -15.59
CA LYS A 42 -29.14 8.67 -14.56
C LYS A 42 -28.46 8.28 -13.25
N ALA A 43 -28.64 7.04 -12.80
CA ALA A 43 -27.99 6.53 -11.59
C ALA A 43 -26.46 6.50 -11.72
N ARG A 44 -25.93 6.05 -12.87
CA ARG A 44 -24.48 6.05 -13.16
C ARG A 44 -23.92 7.47 -13.20
N ALA A 45 -24.62 8.40 -13.87
CA ALA A 45 -24.23 9.80 -13.93
C ALA A 45 -24.22 10.46 -12.54
N PHE A 46 -25.12 10.04 -11.63
CA PHE A 46 -25.13 10.50 -10.25
C PHE A 46 -23.95 9.91 -9.44
N ILE A 47 -23.69 8.61 -9.57
CA ILE A 47 -22.56 7.93 -8.90
C ILE A 47 -21.21 8.52 -9.33
N GLN A 48 -21.04 8.86 -10.62
CA GLN A 48 -19.82 9.50 -11.12
C GLN A 48 -19.59 10.91 -10.58
N LYS A 49 -20.65 11.63 -10.19
CA LYS A 49 -20.56 12.98 -9.60
C LYS A 49 -20.16 12.94 -8.12
N VAL A 50 -20.29 11.79 -7.46
CA VAL A 50 -19.88 11.64 -6.06
C VAL A 50 -18.36 11.46 -6.02
N PRO A 51 -17.63 12.28 -5.25
CA PRO A 51 -16.20 12.07 -5.04
C PRO A 51 -15.93 10.64 -4.55
N ALA A 52 -14.90 9.99 -5.10
CA ALA A 52 -14.50 8.68 -4.63
C ALA A 52 -14.24 8.74 -3.11
N LYS A 53 -14.88 7.85 -2.36
CA LYS A 53 -14.61 7.73 -0.92
C LYS A 53 -13.15 7.33 -0.77
N ARG A 54 -12.41 8.02 0.11
CA ARG A 54 -11.04 7.60 0.45
C ARG A 54 -11.07 6.16 0.93
N SER A 55 -10.07 5.38 0.51
CA SER A 55 -9.94 4.02 1.02
C SER A 55 -9.47 4.06 2.48
N LEU A 56 -9.77 3.00 3.23
CA LEU A 56 -9.24 2.84 4.59
C LEU A 56 -7.71 2.87 4.57
N GLY A 57 -7.08 2.27 3.56
CA GLY A 57 -5.63 2.26 3.39
C GLY A 57 -5.03 3.66 3.20
N GLU A 58 -5.65 4.51 2.37
CA GLU A 58 -5.22 5.90 2.19
C GLU A 58 -5.30 6.69 3.50
N THR A 59 -6.38 6.51 4.25
CA THR A 59 -6.56 7.17 5.55
C THR A 59 -5.49 6.73 6.55
N LEU A 60 -5.17 5.43 6.59
CA LEU A 60 -4.11 4.92 7.47
C LEU A 60 -2.73 5.45 7.09
N LEU A 61 -2.44 5.57 5.79
CA LEU A 61 -1.19 6.14 5.31
C LEU A 61 -1.05 7.62 5.67
N ASP A 62 -2.13 8.39 5.54
CA ASP A 62 -2.14 9.81 5.94
C ASP A 62 -1.91 9.95 7.44
N ILE A 63 -2.58 9.16 8.27
CA ILE A 63 -2.37 9.15 9.73
C ILE A 63 -0.92 8.80 10.08
N GLN A 64 -0.35 7.77 9.44
CA GLN A 64 1.04 7.38 9.68
C GLN A 64 2.01 8.50 9.27
N ARG A 65 1.76 9.16 8.14
CA ARG A 65 2.56 10.30 7.68
C ARG A 65 2.54 11.44 8.69
N GLU A 66 1.34 11.84 9.13
CA GLU A 66 1.16 12.92 10.10
C GLU A 66 1.84 12.60 11.44
N ASN A 67 1.71 11.36 11.92
CA ASN A 67 2.37 10.92 13.15
C ASN A 67 3.90 10.97 13.05
N LEU A 68 4.47 10.54 11.92
CA LEU A 68 5.91 10.60 11.69
C LEU A 68 6.40 12.04 11.59
N GLU A 69 5.63 12.92 10.95
CA GLU A 69 5.93 14.34 10.86
C GLU A 69 5.91 15.02 12.23
N ALA A 70 4.88 14.75 13.05
CA ALA A 70 4.79 15.26 14.41
C ALA A 70 5.97 14.82 15.28
N LEU A 71 6.36 13.53 15.19
CA LEU A 71 7.50 13.00 15.92
C LEU A 71 8.81 13.68 15.48
N ARG A 72 8.99 13.90 14.17
CA ARG A 72 10.16 14.61 13.63
C ARG A 72 10.19 16.06 14.10
N SER A 73 9.07 16.78 14.05
CA SER A 73 8.99 18.18 14.54
C SER A 73 9.44 18.27 15.99
N LYS A 74 8.86 17.42 16.84
CA LYS A 74 9.21 17.36 18.25
C LYS A 74 10.70 17.08 18.47
N ALA A 75 11.26 16.10 17.77
CA ALA A 75 12.69 15.78 17.87
C ALA A 75 13.58 16.95 17.44
N THR A 76 13.19 17.70 16.39
CA THR A 76 13.94 18.88 15.95
C THR A 76 13.88 20.03 16.96
N GLU A 77 12.72 20.27 17.56
CA GLU A 77 12.52 21.29 18.59
C GLU A 77 13.33 20.96 19.85
N GLU A 78 13.26 19.72 20.33
CA GLU A 78 14.05 19.27 21.49
C GLU A 78 15.56 19.45 21.26
N LEU A 79 16.03 19.11 20.06
CA LEU A 79 17.42 19.28 19.69
C LEU A 79 17.81 20.76 19.62
N ALA A 80 16.95 21.62 19.07
CA ALA A 80 17.20 23.07 19.03
C ALA A 80 17.30 23.66 20.45
N ILE A 81 16.41 23.26 21.36
CA ILE A 81 16.45 23.68 22.77
C ILE A 81 17.76 23.26 23.43
N LYS A 82 18.17 21.99 23.25
CA LYS A 82 19.44 21.48 23.79
C LYS A 82 20.65 22.27 23.28
N LYS A 83 20.72 22.53 21.97
CA LYS A 83 21.79 23.32 21.37
C LYS A 83 21.83 24.75 21.90
N ARG A 84 20.67 25.38 22.07
CA ARG A 84 20.59 26.72 22.66
C ARG A 84 21.09 26.73 24.10
N GLY A 85 20.74 25.72 24.88
CA GLY A 85 21.27 25.53 26.24
C GLY A 85 22.79 25.47 26.27
N GLN A 86 23.39 24.66 25.39
CA GLN A 86 24.84 24.55 25.24
C GLN A 86 25.49 25.90 24.88
N LEU A 87 24.95 26.63 23.90
CA LEU A 87 25.49 27.95 23.53
C LEU A 87 25.47 28.95 24.68
N ILE A 88 24.44 28.90 25.53
CA ILE A 88 24.36 29.76 26.72
C ILE A 88 25.44 29.38 27.73
N GLU A 89 25.69 28.09 27.94
CA GLU A 89 26.78 27.61 28.80
C GLU A 89 28.16 28.03 28.27
N GLU A 90 28.39 27.90 26.96
CA GLU A 90 29.63 28.32 26.33
C GLU A 90 29.84 29.84 26.40
N LEU A 91 28.77 30.64 26.27
CA LEU A 91 28.82 32.09 26.47
C LEU A 91 29.19 32.45 27.92
N LYS A 92 28.62 31.74 28.91
CA LYS A 92 28.96 31.93 30.34
C LYS A 92 30.43 31.61 30.62
N LEU A 93 31.00 30.65 29.90
CA LEU A 93 32.42 30.29 29.96
C LEU A 93 33.30 31.25 29.14
N SER A 94 32.73 32.30 28.53
CA SER A 94 33.43 33.25 27.66
C SER A 94 34.16 32.60 26.48
N ILE A 95 33.69 31.42 26.05
CA ILE A 95 34.21 30.72 24.87
C ILE A 95 33.80 31.49 23.60
N TRP A 96 32.59 32.05 23.61
CA TRP A 96 32.06 32.88 22.53
C TRP A 96 32.00 34.35 22.94
N SER A 97 32.26 35.22 22.00
CA SER A 97 31.86 36.62 22.09
C SER A 97 30.34 36.77 21.97
N ARG A 98 29.82 37.92 22.42
CA ARG A 98 28.38 38.21 22.37
C ARG A 98 27.88 38.23 20.93
N GLU A 99 28.68 38.77 20.02
CA GLU A 99 28.36 38.90 18.60
C GLU A 99 28.25 37.52 17.93
N GLU A 100 29.22 36.64 18.17
CA GLU A 100 29.23 35.29 17.61
C GLU A 100 28.08 34.43 18.16
N TYR A 101 27.72 34.60 19.44
CA TYR A 101 26.57 33.92 20.02
C TYR A 101 25.25 34.32 19.32
N ILE A 102 25.07 35.61 19.01
CA ILE A 102 23.89 36.10 18.29
C ILE A 102 23.84 35.51 16.87
N GLU A 103 24.99 35.46 16.18
CA GLU A 103 25.08 34.84 14.86
C GLU A 103 24.74 33.34 14.90
N LYS A 104 25.26 32.61 15.89
CA LYS A 104 24.97 31.17 16.05
C LYS A 104 23.51 30.89 16.38
N ILE A 105 22.86 31.74 17.18
CA ILE A 105 21.41 31.63 17.41
C ILE A 105 20.64 31.88 16.12
N SER A 106 21.01 32.90 15.35
CA SER A 106 20.37 33.18 14.07
C SER A 106 20.51 32.01 13.09
N GLU A 107 21.66 31.35 13.06
CA GLU A 107 21.90 30.14 12.25
C GLU A 107 21.05 28.95 12.71
N LEU A 108 20.84 28.79 14.03
CA LEU A 108 20.00 27.71 14.58
C LEU A 108 18.51 27.90 14.32
N GLU A 109 18.02 29.14 14.32
CA GLU A 109 16.62 29.48 14.07
C GLU A 109 16.28 29.56 12.58
N SER A 110 17.29 29.75 11.72
CA SER A 110 17.09 29.78 10.28
C SER A 110 16.67 28.39 9.77
N PRO A 111 15.62 28.30 8.93
CA PRO A 111 15.26 27.04 8.29
C PRO A 111 16.43 26.62 7.40
N ARG A 112 17.14 25.55 7.80
CA ARG A 112 18.22 25.01 6.98
C ARG A 112 17.64 24.67 5.61
N LYS A 113 18.20 25.27 4.56
CA LYS A 113 17.94 24.83 3.19
C LYS A 113 18.27 23.35 3.15
N CYS A 114 17.28 22.50 2.86
CA CYS A 114 17.49 21.08 2.66
C CYS A 114 18.52 20.94 1.54
N GLN A 115 19.79 20.72 1.91
CA GLN A 115 20.80 20.41 0.93
C GLN A 115 20.38 19.09 0.34
N LYS A 116 19.96 19.10 -0.93
CA LYS A 116 19.71 17.88 -1.70
C LYS A 116 20.94 17.01 -1.49
N ARG A 117 20.75 15.82 -0.90
CA ARG A 117 21.85 14.87 -0.71
C ARG A 117 22.53 14.71 -2.06
N ALA A 118 23.76 15.21 -2.19
CA ALA A 118 24.60 14.86 -3.32
C ALA A 118 24.93 13.37 -3.15
N TYR A 119 24.55 12.57 -4.15
CA TYR A 119 24.98 11.19 -4.41
C TYR A 119 25.24 10.33 -3.17
N SER A 120 24.24 9.52 -2.78
CA SER A 120 24.46 8.37 -1.89
C SER A 120 25.37 7.38 -2.63
N PRO A 121 26.44 6.86 -2.01
CA PRO A 121 27.34 5.92 -2.69
C PRO A 121 26.62 4.65 -3.19
N GLU A 122 27.20 4.04 -4.21
CA GLU A 122 26.70 2.86 -4.94
C GLU A 122 26.42 1.60 -4.10
N TRP A 123 26.86 1.53 -2.83
CA TRP A 123 26.58 0.41 -1.93
C TRP A 123 25.15 0.39 -1.37
N ASP A 124 24.34 1.45 -1.59
CA ASP A 124 22.92 1.52 -1.24
C ASP A 124 21.98 0.98 -2.36
N MET A 125 22.56 0.52 -3.47
CA MET A 125 21.82 0.03 -4.66
C MET A 125 21.83 -1.50 -4.79
N GLY A 126 22.20 -2.22 -3.73
CA GLY A 126 22.43 -3.67 -3.79
C GLY A 126 21.58 -4.46 -2.82
N ARG A 127 20.81 -5.41 -3.39
CA ARG A 127 20.23 -6.62 -2.78
C ARG A 127 18.74 -6.56 -2.41
N MET A 128 17.89 -6.59 -3.44
CA MET A 128 16.60 -7.30 -3.39
C MET A 128 16.32 -8.03 -4.72
N ASP A 129 17.34 -8.72 -5.26
CA ASP A 129 17.12 -9.69 -6.32
C ASP A 129 17.69 -11.04 -5.87
N ASN A 130 16.86 -12.06 -6.03
CA ASN A 130 17.17 -13.50 -6.08
C ASN A 130 17.26 -14.27 -4.75
N ASP A 131 16.17 -14.98 -4.44
CA ASP A 131 16.11 -16.45 -4.41
C ASP A 131 15.22 -16.99 -3.27
N PHE A 132 13.91 -16.96 -3.48
CA PHE A 132 12.99 -17.92 -2.85
C PHE A 132 12.40 -18.82 -3.94
N ASN A 133 13.19 -19.83 -4.30
CA ASN A 133 12.69 -21.05 -4.92
C ASN A 133 13.43 -22.22 -4.28
N PHE A 134 12.76 -22.85 -3.31
CA PHE A 134 12.93 -24.26 -2.93
C PHE A 134 11.58 -24.78 -2.44
#